data_AF-A0A843I2Y2-F1
#
_entry.id   AF-A0A843I2Y2-F1
#
_cell.length_a   1.000
_cell.length_b   1.000
_cell.length_c   1.000
_cell.angle_alpha   90.00
_cell.angle_beta   90.00
_cell.angle_gamma   90.00
#
_symmetry.space_group_name_H-M   'P 1'
#
loop_
_entity.id
_entity.type
_entity.pdbx_description
1 polymer ?
#
loop_
_entity_poly.entity_id
_entity_poly.type
_entity_poly.pdbx_seq_one_letter_code
_entity_poly.pdbx_strand_id
1 'polypeptide(L)'
;MNKLHAILLAVVAIIVIFLAATIVSPIIIVAEDSTEDASIDMAAKFSLSGFDWVYPGSSMNAEGQTLHNVHMNHPEDPYGAARDIITYSYGYTPHLIVSVNNDAAQSIFGATIVDDIRANDGYYGYAGNDKVSGSMSRGDAMDAAMTNNGINIFEIPIQILMGNVRFIFV
;
A
#
# COMPACT_ATOMS: atom_id res chain seq x y z
N MET A 1 11.41 18.78 -34.19
CA MET A 1 10.95 18.65 -32.79
C MET A 1 12.01 19.27 -31.89
N ASN A 2 11.67 20.24 -31.03
CA ASN A 2 12.68 20.87 -30.16
C ASN A 2 13.06 19.91 -29.01
N LYS A 3 14.22 20.12 -28.36
CA LYS A 3 14.74 19.23 -27.31
C LYS A 3 13.75 19.03 -26.15
N LEU A 4 13.01 20.07 -25.78
CA LEU A 4 11.99 20.01 -24.73
C LEU A 4 10.85 19.04 -25.10
N HIS A 5 10.34 19.12 -26.33
CA HIS A 5 9.30 18.19 -26.81
C HIS A 5 9.81 16.75 -26.86
N ALA A 6 11.07 16.54 -27.28
CA ALA A 6 11.67 15.21 -27.27
C ALA A 6 11.78 14.62 -25.85
N ILE A 7 12.20 15.44 -24.89
CA ILE A 7 12.32 15.05 -23.48
C ILE A 7 10.94 14.73 -22.90
N LEU A 8 9.95 15.60 -23.10
CA LEU A 8 8.59 15.37 -22.63
C LEU A 8 8.01 14.08 -23.21
N LEU A 9 8.20 13.84 -24.51
CA LEU A 9 7.73 12.62 -25.17
C LEU A 9 8.40 11.37 -24.60
N ALA A 10 9.70 11.44 -24.30
CA ALA A 10 10.44 10.35 -23.67
C ALA A 10 9.94 10.06 -22.24
N VAL A 11 9.71 11.11 -21.43
CA VAL A 11 9.16 10.95 -20.07
C VAL A 11 7.78 10.31 -20.11
N VAL A 12 6.89 10.79 -20.99
CA VAL A 12 5.56 10.19 -21.16
C VAL A 12 5.66 8.74 -21.61
N ALA A 13 6.54 8.43 -22.57
CA ALA A 13 6.73 7.05 -23.03
C ALA A 13 7.22 6.13 -21.90
N ILE A 14 8.14 6.58 -21.05
CA ILE A 14 8.62 5.82 -19.89
C ILE A 14 7.47 5.54 -18.92
N ILE A 15 6.68 6.56 -18.58
CA ILE A 15 5.52 6.41 -17.68
C ILE A 15 4.51 5.42 -18.27
N VAL A 16 4.21 5.52 -19.56
CA VAL A 16 3.26 4.62 -20.24
C VAL A 16 3.77 3.17 -20.25
N ILE A 17 5.05 2.94 -20.56
CA ILE A 17 5.64 1.59 -20.55
C ILE A 17 5.61 1.02 -19.12
N PHE A 18 5.95 1.85 -18.13
CA PHE A 18 5.91 1.46 -16.72
C PHE A 18 4.49 1.10 -16.28
N LEU A 19 3.48 1.91 -16.60
CA LEU A 19 2.08 1.62 -16.32
C LEU A 19 1.59 0.39 -17.09
N ALA A 20 2.03 0.17 -18.32
CA ALA A 20 1.67 -1.03 -19.08
C ALA A 20 2.27 -2.31 -18.48
N ALA A 21 3.45 -2.24 -17.86
CA ALA A 21 4.04 -3.38 -17.15
C ALA A 21 3.15 -3.85 -15.97
N THR A 22 2.37 -2.93 -15.37
CA THR A 22 1.43 -3.25 -14.28
C THR A 22 0.34 -4.25 -14.67
N ILE A 23 0.11 -4.48 -15.97
CA ILE A 23 -0.84 -5.48 -16.49
C ILE A 23 -0.38 -6.90 -16.19
N VAL A 24 0.92 -7.17 -16.36
CA VAL A 24 1.50 -8.52 -16.26
C VAL A 24 2.16 -8.73 -14.90
N SER A 25 2.72 -7.65 -14.35
CA SER A 25 3.38 -7.65 -13.06
C SER A 25 2.86 -6.46 -12.27
N PRO A 26 1.97 -6.64 -11.27
CA PRO A 26 1.36 -5.50 -10.61
C PRO A 26 2.33 -4.77 -9.66
N ILE A 27 1.90 -3.63 -9.15
CA ILE A 27 2.56 -2.93 -8.04
C ILE A 27 1.88 -3.39 -6.75
N ILE A 28 2.64 -3.67 -5.70
CA ILE A 28 2.08 -3.91 -4.37
C ILE A 28 2.39 -2.72 -3.49
N ILE A 29 1.38 -2.15 -2.87
CA ILE A 29 1.55 -1.14 -1.83
C ILE A 29 1.46 -1.85 -0.49
N VAL A 30 2.43 -1.64 0.39
CA VAL A 30 2.46 -2.20 1.74
C VAL A 30 2.49 -1.07 2.76
N ALA A 31 1.64 -1.16 3.78
CA ALA A 31 1.69 -0.31 4.95
C ALA A 31 2.46 -1.06 6.05
N GLU A 32 3.58 -0.47 6.47
CA GLU A 32 4.49 -1.05 7.45
C GLU A 32 4.27 -0.39 8.81
N ASP A 33 4.17 -1.21 9.86
CA ASP A 33 4.29 -0.74 11.23
C ASP A 33 5.77 -0.75 11.64
N SER A 34 6.42 0.39 11.41
CA SER A 34 7.80 0.66 11.80
C SER A 34 8.06 0.58 13.31
N THR A 35 7.01 0.53 14.14
CA THR A 35 7.13 0.35 15.60
C THR A 35 7.09 -1.11 16.04
N GLU A 36 6.59 -2.01 15.20
CA GLU A 36 6.48 -3.45 15.43
C GLU A 36 7.35 -4.24 14.44
N ASP A 37 8.68 -4.06 14.52
CA ASP A 37 9.66 -4.75 13.67
C ASP A 37 9.45 -4.55 12.14
N ALA A 38 8.81 -3.44 11.75
CA ALA A 38 8.40 -3.17 10.37
C ALA A 38 7.41 -4.20 9.80
N SER A 39 6.55 -4.79 10.64
CA SER A 39 5.51 -5.71 10.20
C SER A 39 4.62 -5.10 9.10
N ILE A 40 4.09 -5.93 8.20
CA ILE A 40 3.18 -5.47 7.15
C ILE A 40 1.74 -5.66 7.62
N ASP A 41 1.06 -4.57 7.97
CA ASP A 41 -0.31 -4.61 8.49
C ASP A 41 -1.36 -4.61 7.39
N MET A 42 -1.11 -3.85 6.34
CA MET A 42 -2.00 -3.75 5.20
C MET A 42 -1.22 -3.85 3.91
N ALA A 43 -1.82 -4.47 2.90
CA ALA A 43 -1.27 -4.46 1.56
C ALA A 43 -2.39 -4.37 0.52
N ALA A 44 -2.07 -3.78 -0.62
CA ALA A 44 -2.99 -3.71 -1.75
C ALA A 44 -2.23 -3.89 -3.06
N LYS A 45 -2.79 -4.70 -3.95
CA LYS A 45 -2.36 -4.81 -5.34
C LYS A 45 -2.93 -3.63 -6.11
N PHE A 46 -2.05 -2.84 -6.73
CA PHE A 46 -2.43 -1.84 -7.71
C PHE A 46 -2.24 -2.38 -9.12
N SER A 47 -3.30 -2.25 -9.92
CA SER A 47 -3.33 -2.64 -11.33
C SER A 47 -4.21 -1.67 -12.12
N LEU A 48 -4.28 -1.83 -13.45
CA LEU A 48 -5.15 -0.99 -14.28
C LEU A 48 -6.64 -1.06 -13.91
N SER A 49 -7.09 -2.13 -13.25
CA SER A 49 -8.47 -2.27 -12.76
C SER A 49 -8.71 -1.63 -11.39
N GLY A 50 -7.68 -1.04 -10.77
CA GLY A 50 -7.74 -0.41 -9.45
C GLY A 50 -6.97 -1.17 -8.38
N PHE A 51 -7.47 -1.06 -7.14
CA PHE A 51 -6.86 -1.65 -5.95
C PHE A 51 -7.60 -2.90 -5.50
N ASP A 52 -6.86 -3.99 -5.28
CA ASP A 52 -7.37 -5.19 -4.64
C ASP A 52 -6.64 -5.42 -3.31
N TRP A 53 -7.39 -5.68 -2.24
CA TRP A 53 -6.81 -5.94 -0.92
C TRP A 53 -5.99 -7.23 -0.90
N VAL A 54 -4.83 -7.14 -0.26
CA VAL A 54 -3.99 -8.27 0.15
C VAL A 54 -4.05 -8.35 1.67
N TYR A 55 -4.20 -9.55 2.21
CA TYR A 55 -4.34 -9.78 3.64
C TYR A 55 -3.04 -10.36 4.19
N PRO A 56 -2.14 -9.56 4.80
CA PRO A 56 -0.77 -10.01 5.09
C PRO A 56 -0.68 -11.18 6.07
N GLY A 57 -1.61 -11.25 7.04
CA GLY A 57 -1.65 -12.34 8.02
C GLY A 57 -2.09 -13.70 7.44
N SER A 58 -2.80 -13.71 6.32
CA SER A 58 -3.24 -14.95 5.64
C SER A 58 -2.47 -15.24 4.34
N SER A 59 -1.58 -14.33 3.93
CA SER A 59 -0.70 -14.51 2.78
C SER A 59 0.58 -15.19 3.26
N MET A 60 0.87 -16.39 2.77
CA MET A 60 1.96 -17.23 3.27
C MET A 60 2.79 -17.81 2.12
N ASN A 61 4.05 -18.17 2.38
CA ASN A 61 4.81 -19.06 1.50
C ASN A 61 4.53 -20.54 1.81
N ALA A 62 5.23 -21.44 1.12
CA ALA A 62 5.10 -22.89 1.29
C ALA A 62 5.49 -23.35 2.71
N GLU A 63 6.35 -22.60 3.39
CA GLU A 63 6.83 -22.85 4.75
C GLU A 63 5.88 -22.31 5.84
N GLY A 64 4.80 -21.63 5.46
CA GLY A 64 3.83 -21.03 6.39
C GLY A 64 4.26 -19.69 7.00
N GLN A 65 5.33 -19.07 6.47
CA GLN A 65 5.76 -17.74 6.88
C GLN A 65 4.85 -16.68 6.24
N THR A 66 4.34 -15.77 7.06
CA THR A 66 3.37 -14.76 6.62
C THR A 66 4.04 -13.53 6.01
N LEU A 67 3.31 -12.86 5.12
CA LEU A 67 3.68 -11.53 4.63
C LEU A 67 3.78 -10.51 5.78
N HIS A 68 2.90 -10.63 6.78
CA HIS A 68 2.90 -9.77 7.97
C HIS A 68 4.26 -9.76 8.70
N ASN A 69 4.89 -10.93 8.83
CA ASN A 69 6.14 -11.10 9.57
C ASN A 69 7.38 -11.12 8.66
N VAL A 70 7.29 -10.60 7.43
CA VAL A 70 8.34 -10.81 6.42
C VAL A 70 9.69 -10.20 6.83
N HIS A 71 9.68 -9.04 7.48
CA HIS A 71 10.88 -8.38 7.99
C HIS A 71 11.56 -9.15 9.11
N MET A 72 10.79 -9.84 9.94
CA MET A 72 11.32 -10.71 11.00
C MET A 72 11.85 -12.04 10.45
N ASN A 73 11.14 -12.63 9.48
CA ASN A 73 11.49 -13.92 8.91
C ASN A 73 12.66 -13.84 7.92
N HIS A 74 12.78 -12.72 7.20
CA HIS A 74 13.76 -12.49 6.13
C HIS A 74 14.42 -11.11 6.26
N PRO A 75 15.17 -10.84 7.35
CA PRO A 75 15.71 -9.50 7.62
C PRO A 75 16.72 -9.00 6.57
N GLU A 76 17.36 -9.91 5.83
CA GLU A 76 18.35 -9.58 4.81
C GLU A 76 17.72 -9.19 3.46
N ASP A 77 16.54 -9.74 3.13
CA ASP A 77 15.80 -9.44 1.90
C ASP A 77 14.28 -9.58 2.12
N PRO A 78 13.67 -8.68 2.89
CA PRO A 78 12.27 -8.78 3.24
C PRO A 78 11.35 -8.55 2.03
N TYR A 79 11.78 -7.72 1.07
CA TYR A 79 10.97 -7.38 -0.10
C TYR A 79 11.06 -8.45 -1.19
N GLY A 80 12.19 -9.13 -1.37
CA GLY A 80 12.28 -10.32 -2.19
C GLY A 80 11.40 -11.44 -1.65
N ALA A 81 11.44 -11.67 -0.33
CA ALA A 81 10.55 -12.64 0.32
C ALA A 81 9.06 -12.25 0.18
N ALA A 82 8.72 -10.96 0.30
CA ALA A 82 7.36 -10.47 0.09
C ALA A 82 6.88 -10.75 -1.35
N ARG A 83 7.72 -10.51 -2.37
CA ARG A 83 7.41 -10.83 -3.77
C ARG A 83 7.09 -12.32 -3.94
N ASP A 84 7.87 -13.19 -3.31
CA ASP A 84 7.71 -14.64 -3.42
C ASP A 84 6.45 -15.13 -2.68
N ILE A 85 6.16 -14.60 -1.49
CA ILE A 85 4.91 -14.87 -0.75
C ILE A 85 3.68 -14.45 -1.56
N ILE A 86 3.70 -13.26 -2.16
CA ILE A 86 2.61 -12.77 -3.01
C ILE A 86 2.44 -13.65 -4.24
N THR A 87 3.53 -14.04 -4.88
CA THR A 87 3.52 -14.95 -6.04
C THR A 87 2.89 -16.28 -5.68
N TYR A 88 3.24 -16.84 -4.52
CA TYR A 88 2.68 -18.09 -4.04
C TYR A 88 1.19 -17.97 -3.67
N SER A 89 0.83 -16.96 -2.88
CA SER A 89 -0.54 -16.80 -2.34
C SER A 89 -1.57 -16.37 -3.39
N TYR A 90 -1.15 -15.59 -4.38
CA TYR A 90 -2.08 -14.96 -5.33
C TYR A 90 -1.79 -15.24 -6.81
N GLY A 91 -0.69 -15.93 -7.13
CA GLY A 91 -0.37 -16.34 -8.51
C GLY A 91 0.13 -15.24 -9.43
N TYR A 92 0.50 -14.08 -8.90
CA TYR A 92 1.10 -12.98 -9.65
C TYR A 92 2.38 -12.49 -9.00
N THR A 93 3.33 -12.03 -9.80
CA THR A 93 4.63 -11.56 -9.32
C THR A 93 4.74 -10.05 -9.49
N PRO A 94 4.84 -9.26 -8.40
CA PRO A 94 5.03 -7.82 -8.51
C PRO A 94 6.45 -7.47 -8.99
N HIS A 95 6.59 -6.33 -9.65
CA HIS A 95 7.90 -5.77 -10.08
C HIS A 95 8.32 -4.56 -9.23
N LEU A 96 7.38 -4.04 -8.45
CA LEU A 96 7.56 -2.90 -7.58
C LEU A 96 6.72 -3.12 -6.32
N ILE A 97 7.36 -2.93 -5.18
CA ILE A 97 6.72 -2.78 -3.89
C ILE A 97 6.87 -1.32 -3.46
N VAL A 98 5.76 -0.69 -3.09
CA VAL A 98 5.74 0.65 -2.49
C VAL A 98 5.48 0.48 -1.00
N SER A 99 6.49 0.72 -0.17
CA SER A 99 6.35 0.70 1.29
C SER A 99 5.96 2.08 1.80
N VAL A 100 5.02 2.12 2.75
CA VAL A 100 4.54 3.32 3.43
C VAL A 100 4.56 3.05 4.92
N ASN A 101 5.39 3.78 5.68
CA ASN A 101 5.47 3.61 7.13
C ASN A 101 4.43 4.47 7.89
N ASN A 102 4.40 4.33 9.22
CA ASN A 102 3.48 5.07 10.10
C ASN A 102 3.60 6.59 9.94
N ASP A 103 4.82 7.13 9.83
CA ASP A 103 5.07 8.56 9.68
C ASP A 103 4.44 9.09 8.38
N ALA A 104 4.66 8.40 7.26
CA ALA A 104 4.04 8.76 5.99
C ALA A 104 2.52 8.66 6.07
N ALA A 105 1.98 7.57 6.63
CA ALA A 105 0.54 7.38 6.77
C ALA A 105 -0.09 8.50 7.62
N GLN A 106 0.52 8.85 8.74
CA GLN A 106 0.05 9.92 9.62
C GLN A 106 0.11 11.30 8.94
N SER A 107 1.18 11.62 8.23
CA SER A 107 1.32 12.90 7.53
C SER A 107 0.33 13.03 6.36
N ILE A 108 0.11 11.96 5.61
CA ILE A 108 -0.76 11.97 4.41
C ILE A 108 -2.24 11.90 4.78
N PHE A 109 -2.60 11.05 5.74
CA PHE A 109 -4.00 10.72 6.04
C PHE A 109 -4.48 11.21 7.42
N GLY A 110 -3.57 11.69 8.27
CA GLY A 110 -3.86 12.09 9.64
C GLY A 110 -3.73 10.96 10.65
N ALA A 111 -3.41 11.31 11.90
CA ALA A 111 -3.12 10.36 12.99
C ALA A 111 -4.32 9.48 13.39
N THR A 112 -5.55 9.92 13.11
CA THR A 112 -6.78 9.23 13.52
C THR A 112 -7.39 8.40 12.40
N ILE A 113 -6.77 8.32 11.21
CA ILE A 113 -7.41 7.68 10.06
C ILE A 113 -7.76 6.21 10.34
N VAL A 114 -6.90 5.48 11.05
CA VAL A 114 -7.15 4.07 11.40
C VAL A 114 -8.33 3.95 12.36
N ASP A 115 -8.40 4.83 13.36
CA ASP A 115 -9.52 4.86 14.32
C ASP A 115 -10.83 5.27 13.64
N ASP A 116 -10.78 6.20 12.68
CA ASP A 116 -11.92 6.63 11.89
C ASP A 116 -12.40 5.55 10.90
N ILE A 117 -11.49 4.76 10.32
CA ILE A 117 -11.83 3.57 9.51
C ILE A 117 -12.49 2.50 10.39
N ARG A 118 -11.89 2.19 11.55
CA ARG A 118 -12.43 1.19 12.50
C ARG A 118 -13.79 1.59 13.04
N ALA A 119 -14.02 2.89 13.27
CA ALA A 119 -15.33 3.40 13.68
C ALA A 119 -16.40 3.30 12.57
N ASN A 120 -16.01 3.22 11.30
CA ASN A 120 -16.93 2.98 10.19
C ASN A 120 -17.16 1.49 9.89
N ASP A 121 -16.18 0.62 10.16
CA ASP A 121 -16.23 -0.83 9.87
C ASP A 121 -17.17 -1.57 10.84
N GLY A 122 -18.42 -1.72 10.40
CA GLY A 122 -19.47 -2.38 11.18
C GLY A 122 -19.40 -3.90 11.16
N TYR A 123 -18.58 -4.50 10.29
CA TYR A 123 -18.55 -5.96 10.11
C TYR A 123 -17.88 -6.69 11.29
N TYR A 124 -17.06 -5.99 12.08
CA TYR A 124 -16.41 -6.51 13.29
C TYR A 124 -17.02 -5.99 14.61
N GLY A 125 -18.19 -5.34 14.57
CA GLY A 125 -18.96 -5.00 15.78
C GLY A 125 -18.48 -3.75 16.54
N TYR A 126 -17.75 -2.84 15.88
CA TYR A 126 -17.37 -1.57 16.49
C TYR A 126 -18.54 -0.58 16.45
N ALA A 127 -18.95 -0.09 17.62
CA ALA A 127 -19.88 1.03 17.72
C ALA A 127 -19.20 2.26 17.11
N GLY A 128 -19.86 2.91 16.15
CA GLY A 128 -19.32 4.11 15.51
C GLY A 128 -18.91 5.21 16.50
N ASN A 129 -18.16 6.19 16.01
CA ASN A 129 -17.70 7.33 16.82
C ASN A 129 -18.52 8.60 16.52
N ASP A 130 -18.17 9.73 17.14
CA ASP A 130 -18.86 11.02 16.98
C ASP A 130 -18.94 11.54 15.53
N LYS A 131 -18.23 10.89 14.59
CA LYS A 131 -18.20 11.23 13.17
C LYS A 131 -18.88 10.20 12.28
N VAL A 132 -19.17 8.96 12.73
CA VAL A 132 -19.56 7.84 11.83
C VAL A 132 -20.45 6.75 12.45
N SER A 133 -21.20 5.99 11.63
CA SER A 133 -22.30 5.10 12.08
C SER A 133 -21.93 3.65 12.41
N GLY A 134 -20.73 3.15 12.08
CA GLY A 134 -20.30 1.78 12.40
C GLY A 134 -21.09 0.67 11.71
N SER A 135 -21.51 0.86 10.46
CA SER A 135 -22.34 -0.12 9.71
C SER A 135 -21.83 -0.44 8.31
N MET A 136 -20.59 -0.05 7.98
CA MET A 136 -20.07 -0.07 6.60
C MET A 136 -19.11 -1.26 6.38
N SER A 137 -18.95 -1.68 5.12
CA SER A 137 -17.87 -2.60 4.74
C SER A 137 -16.51 -1.90 4.88
N ARG A 138 -15.40 -2.64 5.03
CA ARG A 138 -14.07 -2.02 5.22
C ARG A 138 -13.64 -1.09 4.08
N GLY A 139 -14.00 -1.43 2.84
CA GLY A 139 -13.73 -0.57 1.68
C GLY A 139 -14.51 0.75 1.79
N ASP A 140 -15.81 0.68 2.04
CA ASP A 140 -16.66 1.87 2.16
C ASP A 140 -16.28 2.71 3.40
N ALA A 141 -15.86 2.05 4.48
CA ALA A 141 -15.35 2.67 5.69
C ALA A 141 -14.07 3.48 5.46
N MET A 142 -13.17 2.95 4.62
CA MET A 142 -11.97 3.65 4.18
C MET A 142 -12.32 4.90 3.37
N ASP A 143 -13.19 4.75 2.38
CA ASP A 143 -13.61 5.85 1.50
C ASP A 143 -14.28 6.99 2.29
N ALA A 144 -15.12 6.64 3.27
CA ALA A 144 -15.76 7.60 4.16
C ALA A 144 -14.75 8.33 5.06
N ALA A 145 -13.82 7.61 5.69
CA ALA A 145 -12.80 8.19 6.55
C ALA A 145 -11.86 9.14 5.77
N MET A 146 -11.46 8.75 4.56
CA MET A 146 -10.63 9.56 3.67
C MET A 146 -11.34 10.84 3.21
N THR A 147 -12.62 10.74 2.86
CA THR A 147 -13.42 11.90 2.45
C THR A 147 -13.63 12.89 3.60
N ASN A 148 -13.82 12.40 4.83
CA ASN A 148 -14.10 13.22 6.00
C ASN A 148 -12.87 13.90 6.61
N ASN A 149 -11.72 13.23 6.63
CA ASN A 149 -10.49 13.79 7.20
C ASN A 149 -9.68 14.61 6.18
N GLY A 150 -9.90 14.38 4.88
CA GLY A 150 -9.09 14.98 3.82
C GLY A 150 -7.72 14.32 3.71
N ILE A 151 -7.20 14.23 2.49
CA ILE A 151 -5.88 13.67 2.20
C ILE A 151 -4.92 14.84 1.95
N ASN A 152 -3.83 14.91 2.70
CA ASN A 152 -2.77 15.88 2.45
C ASN A 152 -1.84 15.38 1.34
N ILE A 153 -2.27 15.54 0.09
CA ILE A 153 -1.55 15.07 -1.10
C ILE A 153 -0.16 15.71 -1.26
N PHE A 154 0.09 16.88 -0.64
CA PHE A 154 1.41 17.54 -0.68
C PHE A 154 2.45 16.83 0.17
N GLU A 155 2.01 16.06 1.17
CA GLU A 155 2.92 15.26 2.00
C GLU A 155 3.48 14.08 1.22
N ILE A 156 2.75 13.52 0.22
CA ILE A 156 3.23 12.37 -0.57
C ILE A 156 4.66 12.59 -1.11
N PRO A 157 4.97 13.64 -1.90
CA PRO A 157 6.33 13.86 -2.38
C PRO A 157 7.33 14.16 -1.26
N ILE A 158 6.91 14.79 -0.15
CA ILE A 158 7.78 15.09 1.00
C ILE A 158 8.19 13.78 1.70
N GLN A 159 7.23 12.91 1.97
CA GLN A 159 7.44 11.62 2.63
C GLN A 159 8.27 10.66 1.76
N ILE A 160 8.14 10.74 0.42
CA ILE A 160 9.06 10.06 -0.51
C ILE A 160 10.50 10.56 -0.33
N LEU A 161 10.71 11.88 -0.29
CA LEU A 161 12.04 12.47 -0.13
C LEU A 161 12.67 12.18 1.25
N MET A 162 11.84 12.03 2.28
CA MET A 162 12.26 11.65 3.63
C MET A 162 12.55 10.15 3.78
N GLY A 163 12.18 9.33 2.78
CA GLY A 163 12.37 7.88 2.81
C GLY A 163 11.29 7.11 3.57
N ASN A 164 10.20 7.78 3.97
CA ASN A 164 9.05 7.20 4.65
C ASN A 164 8.08 6.50 3.68
N VAL A 165 8.09 6.92 2.41
CA VAL A 165 7.54 6.17 1.28
C VAL A 165 8.68 5.67 0.40
N ARG A 166 8.77 4.36 0.21
CA ARG A 166 9.89 3.71 -0.49
C ARG A 166 9.42 2.96 -1.74
N PHE A 167 10.17 3.08 -2.81
CA PHE A 167 9.95 2.34 -4.06
C PHE A 167 11.01 1.25 -4.18
N ILE A 168 10.62 -0.02 -4.00
CA ILE A 168 11.51 -1.17 -4.04
C ILE A 168 11.22 -2.00 -5.29
N PHE A 169 12.13 -1.97 -6.25
CA PHE A 169 12.07 -2.83 -7.43
C PHE A 169 12.44 -4.25 -7.06
N VAL A 170 11.58 -5.21 -7.41
CA VAL A 170 11.70 -6.63 -7.04
C VAL A 170 11.51 -7.55 -8.24
#